data_AF-A0A557NTS1-F1
#
_entry.id   AF-A0A557NTS1-F1
#
_cell.length_a   1.000
_cell.length_b   1.000
_cell.length_c   1.000
_cell.angle_alpha   90.00
_cell.angle_beta   90.00
_cell.angle_gamma   90.00
#
_symmetry.space_group_name_H-M   'P 1'
#
loop_
_entity.id
_entity.type
_entity.pdbx_description
1 polymer ?
#
loop_
_entity_poly.entity_id
_entity_poly.type
_entity_poly.pdbx_seq_one_letter_code
_entity_poly.pdbx_strand_id
1 'polypeptide(L)'
;MSYSFFLDIYFMDNIMKRITVAMSVFAALMSFGSVAAQECSGLSGCEAKVCQIEKQIELAKQHNNSNKEAGLQKALAEVKDHCTVDGLKDDLQDDIDNVMDDLAEHQDDLAEAIQDEELDKVEKYKQKIAEDKQELEELKAELQKLYTQST
;
A
#
# COMPACT_ATOMS: atom_id res chain seq x y z
N MET A 1 -4.54 -59.85 -7.32
CA MET A 1 -3.44 -58.85 -7.26
C MET A 1 -3.21 -58.37 -8.67
N SER A 2 -3.83 -57.24 -9.02
CA SER A 2 -4.07 -56.89 -10.43
C SER A 2 -2.95 -56.00 -10.99
N TYR A 3 -2.40 -56.42 -12.13
CA TYR A 3 -1.29 -55.86 -12.91
C TYR A 3 -1.49 -54.43 -13.46
N SER A 4 -2.52 -53.71 -13.04
CA SER A 4 -2.82 -52.36 -13.51
C SER A 4 -1.93 -51.28 -12.90
N PHE A 5 -1.24 -51.53 -11.77
CA PHE A 5 -0.45 -50.51 -11.07
C PHE A 5 0.97 -50.32 -11.64
N PHE A 6 1.49 -51.28 -12.42
CA PHE A 6 2.89 -51.28 -12.88
C PHE A 6 3.11 -50.61 -14.24
N LEU A 7 2.05 -50.30 -15.00
CA LEU A 7 2.15 -49.68 -16.33
C LEU A 7 2.11 -48.14 -16.32
N ASP A 8 1.67 -47.50 -15.23
CA ASP A 8 1.64 -46.03 -15.12
C ASP A 8 3.00 -45.40 -14.80
N ILE A 9 3.90 -46.13 -14.11
CA ILE A 9 5.22 -45.61 -13.71
C ILE A 9 6.16 -45.48 -14.93
N TYR A 10 6.08 -46.39 -15.89
CA TYR A 10 6.97 -46.39 -17.07
C TYR A 10 6.58 -45.37 -18.16
N PHE A 11 5.35 -44.85 -18.16
CA PHE A 11 4.88 -43.90 -19.16
C PHE A 11 5.28 -42.44 -18.85
N MET A 12 5.52 -42.10 -17.58
CA MET A 12 5.92 -40.75 -17.16
C MET A 12 7.44 -40.45 -17.27
N ASP A 13 8.30 -41.47 -17.25
CA ASP A 13 9.77 -41.28 -17.36
C ASP A 13 10.27 -40.92 -18.77
N ASN A 14 9.52 -41.27 -19.83
CA ASN A 14 9.92 -41.01 -21.22
C ASN A 14 9.38 -39.67 -21.78
N ILE A 15 8.34 -39.10 -21.15
CA ILE A 15 7.77 -37.80 -21.52
C ILE A 15 8.62 -36.66 -20.93
N MET A 16 9.13 -36.81 -19.70
CA MET A 16 9.95 -35.78 -19.05
C MET A 16 11.32 -35.60 -19.74
N LYS A 17 12.00 -36.69 -20.13
CA LYS A 17 13.30 -36.64 -20.83
C LYS A 17 13.27 -35.97 -22.21
N ARG A 18 12.12 -35.99 -22.89
CA ARG A 18 11.95 -35.35 -24.21
C ARG A 18 11.67 -33.85 -24.10
N ILE A 19 11.13 -33.39 -22.96
CA ILE A 19 10.86 -31.98 -22.71
C ILE A 19 12.11 -31.26 -22.18
N THR A 20 12.98 -31.95 -21.43
CA THR A 20 14.22 -31.36 -20.89
C THR A 20 15.23 -30.94 -21.98
N VAL A 21 15.19 -31.54 -23.17
CA VAL A 21 16.18 -31.27 -24.24
C VAL A 21 15.75 -30.14 -25.20
N ALA A 22 14.48 -29.72 -25.19
CA ALA A 22 13.98 -28.67 -26.07
C ALA A 22 14.01 -27.25 -25.47
N MET A 23 14.31 -27.12 -24.17
CA MET A 23 14.35 -25.84 -23.42
C MET A 23 15.77 -25.31 -23.20
N SER A 24 16.74 -25.71 -24.03
CA SER A 24 18.15 -25.30 -23.87
C SER A 24 18.64 -24.26 -24.88
N VAL A 25 17.75 -23.61 -25.66
CA VAL A 25 18.18 -22.68 -26.73
C VAL A 25 17.41 -21.34 -26.80
N PHE A 26 16.38 -21.10 -25.98
CA PHE A 26 15.65 -19.81 -26.03
C PHE A 26 15.93 -18.91 -24.82
N ALA A 27 16.46 -17.72 -25.13
CA ALA A 27 16.48 -16.53 -24.30
C ALA A 27 17.57 -16.42 -23.20
N ALA A 28 18.83 -16.45 -23.63
CA ALA A 28 19.94 -15.80 -22.95
C ALA A 28 19.89 -14.25 -23.02
N LEU A 29 18.72 -13.62 -22.82
CA LEU A 29 18.55 -12.16 -22.77
C LEU A 29 17.41 -11.78 -21.79
N MET A 30 17.63 -12.03 -20.51
CA MET A 30 16.88 -11.37 -19.44
C MET A 30 17.90 -10.65 -18.55
N SER A 31 18.57 -9.65 -19.14
CA SER A 31 19.17 -8.58 -18.33
C SER A 31 18.01 -7.76 -17.77
N PHE A 32 17.41 -8.24 -16.68
CA PHE A 32 16.58 -7.39 -15.83
C PHE A 32 17.49 -6.27 -15.32
N GLY A 33 17.36 -5.09 -15.92
CA GLY A 33 17.92 -3.88 -15.36
C GLY A 33 17.26 -3.67 -14.00
N SER A 34 18.03 -3.78 -12.93
CA SER A 34 17.59 -3.41 -11.60
C SER A 34 17.27 -1.92 -11.62
N VAL A 35 15.98 -1.56 -11.72
CA VAL A 35 15.55 -0.20 -11.40
C VAL A 35 15.82 -0.04 -9.92
N ALA A 36 16.78 0.83 -9.57
CA ALA A 36 16.97 1.24 -8.19
C ALA A 36 15.67 1.88 -7.73
N ALA A 37 14.94 1.21 -6.84
CA ALA A 37 13.79 1.82 -6.20
C ALA A 37 14.30 3.00 -5.38
N GLN A 38 13.83 4.20 -5.69
CA GLN A 38 14.09 5.36 -4.84
C GLN A 38 13.31 5.15 -3.54
N GLU A 39 14.06 4.88 -2.49
CA GLU A 39 13.52 4.69 -1.15
C GLU A 39 13.28 6.06 -0.53
N CYS A 40 12.02 6.41 -0.29
CA CYS A 40 11.64 7.63 0.42
C CYS A 40 11.76 7.48 1.95
N SER A 41 12.29 6.35 2.41
CA SER A 41 12.47 6.06 3.82
C SER A 41 13.56 6.97 4.41
N GLY A 42 13.21 7.65 5.50
CA GLY A 42 14.08 8.63 6.17
C GLY A 42 13.88 10.08 5.74
N LEU A 43 13.07 10.34 4.71
CA LEU A 43 12.56 11.69 4.43
C LEU A 43 11.33 11.96 5.31
N SER A 44 11.05 13.22 5.61
CA SER A 44 9.79 13.68 6.23
C SER A 44 9.31 14.97 5.55
N GLY A 45 8.14 15.47 5.95
CA GLY A 45 7.64 16.76 5.49
C GLY A 45 7.49 16.85 3.98
N CYS A 46 7.86 18.00 3.43
CA CYS A 46 7.69 18.29 2.01
C CYS A 46 8.59 17.41 1.13
N GLU A 47 9.80 17.08 1.57
CA GLU A 47 10.72 16.20 0.86
C GLU A 47 10.18 14.78 0.74
N ALA A 48 9.57 14.25 1.82
CA ALA A 48 8.88 12.96 1.77
C ALA A 48 7.72 13.00 0.78
N LYS A 49 6.88 14.04 0.85
CA LYS A 49 5.73 14.21 -0.05
C LYS A 49 6.16 14.27 -1.52
N VAL A 50 7.22 15.02 -1.83
CA VAL A 50 7.84 15.08 -3.16
C VAL A 50 8.31 13.70 -3.62
N CYS A 51 9.10 13.01 -2.79
CA CYS A 51 9.64 11.68 -3.13
C CYS A 51 8.51 10.66 -3.40
N GLN A 52 7.46 10.65 -2.57
CA GLN A 52 6.31 9.76 -2.75
C GLN A 52 5.55 10.03 -4.06
N ILE A 53 5.34 11.30 -4.41
CA ILE A 53 4.70 11.68 -5.67
C ILE A 53 5.56 11.26 -6.87
N GLU A 54 6.88 11.47 -6.82
CA GLU A 54 7.80 11.05 -7.88
C GLU A 54 7.79 9.51 -8.06
N LYS A 55 7.72 8.75 -6.97
CA LYS A 55 7.56 7.28 -7.01
C LYS A 55 6.22 6.87 -7.63
N GLN A 56 5.13 7.55 -7.28
CA GLN A 56 3.80 7.30 -7.87
C GLN A 56 3.78 7.63 -9.38
N ILE A 57 4.52 8.65 -9.82
CA ILE A 57 4.68 8.98 -11.24
C ILE A 57 5.39 7.84 -11.98
N GLU A 58 6.48 7.33 -11.42
CA GLU A 58 7.23 6.21 -12.02
C GLU A 58 6.35 4.96 -12.13
N LEU A 59 5.58 4.64 -11.08
CA LEU A 59 4.60 3.55 -11.13
C LEU A 59 3.53 3.80 -12.20
N ALA A 60 2.99 5.02 -12.30
CA ALA A 60 1.99 5.36 -13.31
C ALA A 60 2.55 5.17 -14.74
N LYS A 61 3.82 5.55 -14.99
CA LYS A 61 4.52 5.32 -16.26
C LYS A 61 4.66 3.84 -16.58
N GLN A 62 5.12 3.04 -15.61
CA GLN A 62 5.28 1.58 -15.77
C GLN A 62 3.95 0.89 -16.12
N HIS A 63 2.85 1.37 -15.56
CA HIS A 63 1.50 0.88 -15.85
C HIS A 63 0.81 1.56 -17.05
N ASN A 64 1.52 2.43 -17.79
CA ASN A 64 0.99 3.21 -18.93
C ASN A 64 -0.29 4.00 -18.59
N ASN A 65 -0.39 4.50 -17.36
CA ASN A 65 -1.52 5.28 -16.88
C ASN A 65 -1.25 6.79 -17.01
N SER A 66 -1.30 7.30 -18.24
CA SER A 66 -0.96 8.70 -18.55
C SER A 66 -1.86 9.73 -17.88
N ASN A 67 -3.12 9.38 -17.57
CA ASN A 67 -4.04 10.28 -16.86
C ASN A 67 -3.59 10.45 -15.40
N LYS A 68 -3.26 9.35 -14.72
CA LYS A 68 -2.74 9.39 -13.36
C LYS A 68 -1.39 10.10 -13.33
N GLU A 69 -0.51 9.81 -14.28
CA GLU A 69 0.78 10.52 -14.41
C GLU A 69 0.59 12.03 -14.53
N ALA A 70 -0.28 12.51 -15.42
CA ALA A 70 -0.52 13.94 -15.62
C ALA A 70 -1.09 14.62 -14.36
N GLY A 71 -1.97 13.93 -13.62
CA GLY A 71 -2.47 14.42 -12.33
C GLY A 71 -1.37 14.52 -11.29
N LEU A 72 -0.52 13.49 -11.17
CA LEU A 72 0.60 13.48 -10.24
C LEU A 72 1.68 14.51 -10.59
N GLN A 73 1.93 14.76 -11.87
CA GLN A 73 2.86 15.82 -12.30
C GLN A 73 2.38 17.21 -11.88
N LYS A 74 1.07 17.47 -11.96
CA LYS A 74 0.49 18.71 -11.42
C LYS A 74 0.63 18.77 -9.91
N ALA A 75 0.26 17.71 -9.19
CA ALA A 75 0.42 17.65 -7.74
C ALA A 75 1.88 17.85 -7.31
N LEU A 76 2.84 17.31 -8.06
CA LEU A 76 4.27 17.51 -7.81
C LEU A 76 4.67 18.98 -7.94
N ALA A 77 4.18 19.68 -8.96
CA ALA A 77 4.45 21.11 -9.15
C ALA A 77 3.86 21.93 -7.99
N GLU A 78 2.60 21.68 -7.62
CA GLU A 78 1.94 22.36 -6.49
C GLU A 78 2.70 22.13 -5.17
N VAL A 79 3.13 20.90 -4.90
CA VAL A 79 3.92 20.59 -3.70
C VAL A 79 5.28 21.29 -3.73
N LYS A 80 5.95 21.37 -4.89
CA LYS A 80 7.23 22.08 -5.01
C LYS A 80 7.10 23.60 -4.82
N ASP A 81 5.96 24.17 -5.20
CA ASP A 81 5.75 25.61 -5.15
C ASP A 81 5.11 26.08 -3.83
N HIS A 82 4.31 25.24 -3.17
CA HIS A 82 3.45 25.65 -2.06
C HIS A 82 3.57 24.81 -0.79
N CYS A 83 4.27 23.67 -0.79
CA CYS A 83 4.39 22.88 0.43
C CYS A 83 5.15 23.64 1.52
N THR A 84 4.55 23.69 2.71
CA THR A 84 5.18 24.23 3.91
C THR A 84 5.06 23.20 5.02
N VAL A 85 6.06 23.14 5.90
CA VAL A 85 6.03 22.23 7.05
C VAL A 85 4.87 22.56 7.99
N ASP A 86 4.54 23.84 8.17
CA ASP A 86 3.40 24.25 9.01
C ASP A 86 2.06 23.87 8.36
N GLY A 87 1.91 24.05 7.04
CA GLY A 87 0.72 23.56 6.34
C GLY A 87 0.54 22.04 6.45
N LEU A 88 1.62 21.26 6.45
CA LEU A 88 1.53 19.81 6.69
C LEU A 88 1.13 19.46 8.13
N LYS A 89 1.52 20.28 9.12
CA LYS A 89 1.07 20.08 10.50
C LYS A 89 -0.41 20.40 10.65
N ASP A 90 -0.86 21.47 9.99
CA ASP A 90 -2.27 21.87 9.98
C ASP A 90 -3.13 20.79 9.30
N ASP A 91 -2.71 20.30 8.12
CA ASP A 91 -3.36 19.17 7.42
C ASP A 91 -3.48 17.95 8.34
N LEU A 92 -2.40 17.55 9.03
CA LEU A 92 -2.40 16.41 9.95
C LEU A 92 -3.26 16.65 11.19
N GLN A 93 -3.36 17.88 11.68
CA GLN A 93 -4.22 18.22 12.83
C GLN A 93 -5.69 18.14 12.43
N ASP A 94 -6.05 18.64 11.25
CA ASP A 94 -7.39 18.50 10.69
C ASP A 94 -7.75 17.02 10.50
N ASP A 95 -6.84 16.19 9.99
CA ASP A 95 -7.04 14.74 9.86
C ASP A 95 -7.21 14.05 11.23
N ILE A 96 -6.43 14.44 12.24
CA ILE A 96 -6.58 13.93 13.63
C ILE A 96 -7.96 14.28 14.18
N ASP A 97 -8.42 15.52 13.99
CA ASP A 97 -9.71 15.98 14.49
C ASP A 97 -10.86 15.23 13.79
N ASN A 98 -10.78 15.02 12.48
CA ASN A 98 -11.74 14.21 11.72
C ASN A 98 -11.80 12.76 12.23
N VAL A 99 -10.65 12.11 12.42
CA VAL A 99 -10.60 10.72 12.93
C VAL A 99 -11.09 10.65 14.37
N MET A 100 -10.91 11.70 15.19
CA MET A 100 -11.49 11.77 16.53
C MET A 100 -13.02 11.87 16.50
N ASP A 101 -13.57 12.63 15.57
CA ASP A 101 -15.02 12.73 15.35
C ASP A 101 -15.61 11.40 14.87
N ASP A 102 -14.97 10.76 13.88
CA ASP A 102 -15.37 9.43 13.38
C ASP A 102 -15.31 8.37 14.51
N LEU A 103 -14.25 8.40 15.34
CA LEU A 103 -14.11 7.52 16.49
C LEU A 103 -15.24 7.72 17.51
N ALA A 104 -15.69 8.95 17.73
CA ALA A 104 -16.81 9.25 18.61
C ALA A 104 -18.12 8.73 18.01
N GLU A 105 -18.38 8.97 16.72
CA GLU A 105 -19.55 8.47 16.00
C GLU A 105 -19.62 6.93 16.06
N HIS A 106 -18.51 6.24 15.77
CA HIS A 106 -18.47 4.78 15.82
C HIS A 106 -18.65 4.21 17.24
N GLN A 107 -18.28 4.96 18.29
CA GLN A 107 -18.53 4.56 19.68
C GLN A 107 -20.02 4.66 20.03
N ASP A 108 -20.68 5.72 19.58
CA ASP A 108 -22.12 5.90 19.76
C ASP A 108 -22.91 4.84 18.97
N ASP A 109 -22.54 4.61 17.70
CA ASP A 109 -23.10 3.57 16.84
C ASP A 109 -22.92 2.16 17.44
N LEU A 110 -21.77 1.89 18.07
CA LEU A 110 -21.54 0.63 18.77
C LEU A 110 -22.48 0.49 19.99
N ALA A 111 -22.70 1.56 20.74
CA ALA A 111 -23.59 1.54 21.89
C ALA A 111 -25.05 1.28 21.47
N GLU A 112 -25.51 1.91 20.38
CA GLU A 112 -26.83 1.67 19.79
C GLU A 112 -26.96 0.22 19.29
N ALA A 113 -25.96 -0.29 18.55
CA ALA A 113 -25.97 -1.67 18.06
C ALA A 113 -25.99 -2.72 19.21
N ILE A 114 -25.35 -2.42 20.35
CA ILE A 114 -25.42 -3.27 21.55
C ILE A 114 -26.85 -3.25 22.14
N GLN A 115 -27.47 -2.07 22.21
CA GLN A 115 -28.83 -1.91 22.74
C GLN A 115 -29.87 -2.65 21.87
N ASP A 116 -29.69 -2.60 20.56
CA ASP A 116 -30.59 -3.21 19.58
C ASP A 116 -30.27 -4.69 19.29
N GLU A 117 -29.25 -5.25 19.96
CA GLU A 117 -28.78 -6.65 19.81
C GLU A 117 -28.35 -7.01 18.36
N GLU A 118 -27.88 -6.02 17.60
CA GLU A 118 -27.44 -6.16 16.20
C GLU A 118 -25.98 -6.65 16.12
N LEU A 119 -25.78 -7.96 16.35
CA LEU A 119 -24.44 -8.57 16.50
C LEU A 119 -23.48 -8.31 15.32
N ASP A 120 -23.99 -8.22 14.10
CA ASP A 120 -23.19 -7.93 12.89
C ASP A 120 -22.66 -6.49 12.89
N LYS A 121 -23.48 -5.52 13.29
CA LYS A 121 -23.07 -4.13 13.48
C LYS A 121 -22.14 -3.97 14.67
N VAL A 122 -22.36 -4.69 15.76
CA VAL A 122 -21.45 -4.68 16.93
C VAL A 122 -20.03 -5.05 16.52
N GLU A 123 -19.86 -6.12 15.73
CA GLU A 123 -18.52 -6.51 15.26
C GLU A 123 -17.93 -5.48 14.28
N LYS A 124 -18.76 -4.98 13.34
CA LYS A 124 -18.35 -3.95 12.38
C LYS A 124 -17.84 -2.69 13.08
N TYR A 125 -18.55 -2.17 14.08
CA TYR A 125 -18.16 -0.94 14.76
C TYR A 125 -16.97 -1.13 15.71
N LYS A 126 -16.80 -2.32 16.30
CA LYS A 126 -15.54 -2.64 17.00
C LYS A 126 -14.33 -2.61 16.09
N GLN A 127 -14.47 -3.14 14.86
CA GLN A 127 -13.41 -3.08 13.86
C GLN A 127 -13.10 -1.64 13.47
N LYS A 128 -14.12 -0.84 13.14
CA LYS A 128 -13.94 0.58 12.79
C LYS A 128 -13.25 1.37 13.90
N ILE A 129 -13.70 1.23 15.16
CA ILE A 129 -13.04 1.84 16.32
C ILE A 129 -11.56 1.43 16.45
N ALA A 130 -11.21 0.19 16.08
CA ALA A 130 -9.82 -0.26 16.10
C ALA A 130 -9.00 0.36 14.96
N GLU A 131 -9.60 0.51 13.78
CA GLU A 131 -9.02 1.19 12.62
C GLU A 131 -8.79 2.68 12.93
N ASP A 132 -9.80 3.40 13.43
CA ASP A 132 -9.68 4.82 13.79
C ASP A 132 -8.58 5.05 14.84
N LYS A 133 -8.48 4.17 15.85
CA LYS A 133 -7.42 4.25 16.86
C LYS A 133 -6.04 4.02 16.26
N GLN A 134 -5.91 3.09 15.32
CA GLN A 134 -4.65 2.85 14.65
C GLN A 134 -4.27 4.08 13.80
N GLU A 135 -5.19 4.61 13.02
CA GLU A 135 -4.99 5.80 12.19
C GLU A 135 -4.60 7.02 13.03
N LEU A 136 -5.27 7.23 14.16
CA LEU A 136 -4.95 8.30 15.11
C LEU A 136 -3.51 8.20 15.67
N GLU A 137 -3.03 6.99 15.97
CA GLU A 137 -1.64 6.79 16.41
C GLU A 137 -0.64 7.05 15.27
N GLU A 138 -0.97 6.64 14.05
CA GLU A 138 -0.15 6.87 12.86
C GLU A 138 -0.02 8.38 12.54
N LEU A 139 -1.15 9.10 12.52
CA LEU A 139 -1.20 10.54 12.28
C LEU A 139 -0.44 11.31 13.37
N LYS A 140 -0.62 10.96 14.65
CA LYS A 140 0.13 11.58 15.76
C LYS A 140 1.64 11.32 15.64
N ALA A 141 2.03 10.12 15.27
CA ALA A 141 3.45 9.80 15.05
C ALA A 141 4.03 10.57 13.87
N GLU A 142 3.26 10.77 12.80
CA GLU A 142 3.67 11.60 11.66
C GLU A 142 3.81 13.07 12.05
N LEU A 143 2.82 13.62 12.73
CA LEU A 143 2.85 14.99 13.25
C LEU A 143 4.05 15.21 14.18
N GLN A 144 4.34 14.24 15.06
CA GLN A 144 5.52 14.28 15.93
C GLN A 144 6.83 14.33 15.14
N LYS A 145 6.96 13.56 14.05
CA LYS A 145 8.17 13.58 13.19
C LYS A 145 8.39 14.99 12.63
N LEU A 146 7.34 15.68 12.18
CA LEU A 146 7.43 17.04 11.67
C LEU A 146 7.93 18.04 12.72
N TYR A 147 7.54 17.87 13.99
CA TYR A 147 8.07 18.69 15.08
C TYR A 147 9.55 18.44 15.37
N THR A 148 9.99 17.18 15.34
CA THR A 148 11.38 16.82 15.68
C THR A 148 12.42 17.25 14.65
N GLN A 149 12.01 17.63 13.43
CA GLN A 149 12.91 17.99 12.33
C GLN A 149 12.94 19.50 12.04
N SER A 150 12.16 20.30 12.76
CA SER A 150 12.19 21.78 12.74
C SER A 150 13.18 22.39 13.77
N THR A 151 13.96 21.56 14.47
CA THR A 151 15.04 21.98 15.39
C THR A 151 16.40 21.62 14.82
#